data_AF-A0A6J6R6K8-F1
#
_entry.id   AF-A0A6J6R6K8-F1
#
_cell.length_a   1.000
_cell.length_b   1.000
_cell.length_c   1.000
_cell.angle_alpha   90.00
_cell.angle_beta   90.00
_cell.angle_gamma   90.00
#
_symmetry.space_group_name_H-M   'P 1'
#
loop_
_entity.id
_entity.type
_entity.pdbx_description
1 polymer ?
#
loop_
_entity_poly.entity_id
_entity_poly.type
_entity_poly.pdbx_seq_one_letter_code
_entity_poly.pdbx_strand_id
1 'polypeptide(L)' 'MASEEQIENRLAELLGEVKADDKARQEFIDLLELLGPTDPRTGAWRKKLTNTLF' A
#
# COMPACT_ATOMS: atom_id res chain seq x y z
N MET A 1 8.76 -10.03 -14.87
CA MET A 1 8.35 -8.62 -14.73
C MET A 1 7.19 -8.65 -13.76
N ALA A 2 7.29 -8.03 -12.59
CA ALA A 2 6.13 -7.92 -11.72
C ALA A 2 5.13 -6.98 -12.41
N SER A 3 3.97 -7.49 -12.79
CA SER A 3 2.90 -6.69 -13.41
C SER A 3 2.37 -5.71 -12.38
N GLU A 4 1.93 -4.53 -12.81
CA GLU A 4 1.36 -3.50 -11.92
C GLU A 4 0.21 -4.05 -11.05
N GLU A 5 -0.60 -4.95 -11.59
CA GLU A 5 -1.66 -5.68 -10.86
C GLU A 5 -1.13 -6.50 -9.67
N GLN A 6 0.10 -7.02 -9.72
CA GLN A 6 0.69 -7.74 -8.59
C GLN A 6 0.97 -6.81 -7.42
N ILE A 7 1.45 -5.59 -7.70
CA ILE A 7 1.69 -4.58 -6.67
C ILE A 7 0.36 -4.12 -6.08
N GLU A 8 -0.65 -3.88 -6.92
CA GLU A 8 -1.99 -3.49 -6.44
C GLU A 8 -2.65 -4.58 -5.59
N ASN A 9 -2.56 -5.85 -5.99
CA ASN A 9 -3.05 -6.96 -5.18
C ASN A 9 -2.32 -7.05 -3.85
N ARG A 10 -0.98 -6.93 -3.84
CA ARG A 10 -0.19 -6.97 -2.62
C ARG A 10 -0.57 -5.82 -1.66
N LEU A 11 -0.74 -4.61 -2.19
CA LEU A 11 -1.22 -3.46 -1.42
C LEU A 11 -2.64 -3.70 -0.88
N ALA A 12 -3.54 -4.31 -1.66
CA ALA A 12 -4.89 -4.65 -1.20
C ALA A 12 -4.88 -5.66 -0.05
N GLU A 13 -4.05 -6.70 -0.14
CA GLU A 13 -3.88 -7.70 0.93
C GLU A 13 -3.35 -7.06 2.21
N LEU A 14 -2.25 -6.30 2.08
CA LEU A 14 -1.63 -5.61 3.21
C LEU A 14 -2.58 -4.63 3.89
N LEU A 15 -3.43 -3.93 3.12
CA LEU A 15 -4.44 -3.01 3.66
C LEU A 15 -5.44 -3.71 4.61
N GLY A 16 -5.69 -5.01 4.44
CA GLY A 16 -6.49 -5.78 5.40
C GLY A 16 -5.76 -6.01 6.73
N GLU A 17 -4.43 -6.15 6.68
CA GLU A 17 -3.59 -6.53 7.81
C GLU A 17 -3.02 -5.32 8.58
N VAL A 18 -2.84 -4.17 7.93
CA VAL A 18 -2.25 -2.94 8.53
C VAL A 18 -2.95 -2.42 9.79
N LYS A 19 -4.20 -2.85 10.04
CA LYS A 19 -4.96 -2.53 11.26
C LYS A 19 -4.44 -3.26 12.50
N ALA A 20 -4.00 -4.50 12.32
CA ALA A 20 -3.59 -5.39 13.40
C ALA A 20 -2.08 -5.67 13.38
N ASP A 21 -1.41 -5.39 12.26
CA ASP A 21 -0.01 -5.70 12.05
C ASP A 21 0.77 -4.46 11.54
N ASP A 22 1.68 -3.98 12.40
CA ASP A 22 2.56 -2.84 12.07
C ASP A 22 3.62 -3.20 11.01
N LYS A 23 3.97 -4.48 10.84
CA LYS A 23 4.89 -4.89 9.75
C LYS A 23 4.18 -4.82 8.40
N ALA A 24 2.92 -5.22 8.33
CA ALA A 24 2.10 -5.06 7.13
C ALA A 24 1.98 -3.58 6.75
N ARG A 25 1.85 -2.68 7.74
CA ARG A 25 1.90 -1.23 7.50
C ARG A 25 3.25 -0.78 6.93
N GLN A 26 4.36 -1.26 7.48
CA GLN A 26 5.70 -0.95 6.97
C GLN A 26 5.90 -1.44 5.53
N GLU A 27 5.53 -2.69 5.23
CA GLU A 27 5.62 -3.26 3.86
C GLU A 27 4.75 -2.49 2.87
N PHE A 28 3.56 -2.05 3.28
CA PHE A 28 2.69 -1.21 2.46
C PHE A 28 3.34 0.13 2.13
N ILE A 29 3.99 0.78 3.10
CA ILE A 29 4.70 2.05 2.87
C ILE A 29 5.91 1.83 1.96
N ASP A 30 6.69 0.76 2.17
CA ASP A 30 7.85 0.42 1.34
C ASP A 30 7.45 0.22 -0.14
N LEU A 31 6.36 -0.51 -0.39
CA LEU A 31 5.79 -0.67 -1.73
C LEU A 31 5.35 0.67 -2.36
N LEU A 32 4.83 1.59 -1.56
CA LEU A 32 4.47 2.93 -2.03
C LEU A 32 5.70 3.79 -2.34
N GLU A 33 6.79 3.62 -1.60
CA GLU A 33 8.06 4.28 -1.88
C GLU A 33 8.71 3.73 -3.16
N LEU A 34 8.58 2.42 -3.42
CA LEU A 34 9.04 1.76 -4.64
C LEU A 34 8.30 2.25 -5.89
N LEU A 35 6.98 2.47 -5.79
CA LEU A 35 6.17 3.09 -6.86
C LEU A 35 6.57 4.55 -7.11
N GLY A 36 7.07 5.22 -6.08
CA GLY A 36 7.53 6.59 -6.13
C GLY A 36 6.40 7.62 -5.88
N PRO A 37 6.79 8.82 -5.43
CA PRO A 37 5.84 9.87 -5.02
C PRO A 37 5.13 10.55 -6.20
N THR A 38 5.61 10.35 -7.43
CA THR A 38 5.01 10.89 -8.65
C THR A 38 3.93 10.02 -9.23
N ASP A 39 3.78 8.78 -8.73
CA ASP A 39 2.71 7.89 -9.20
C ASP A 39 1.36 8.32 -8.60
N PRO A 40 0.33 8.58 -9.42
CA PRO A 40 -0.99 8.97 -8.93
C PRO A 40 -1.64 7.89 -8.05
N ARG A 41 -1.27 6.61 -8.21
CA ARG A 41 -1.77 5.49 -7.40
C ARG A 41 -1.24 5.55 -5.97
N THR A 42 -0.01 6.03 -5.76
CA THR A 42 0.57 6.21 -4.42
C THR A 42 -0.29 7.11 -3.54
N GLY A 43 -0.85 8.19 -4.11
CA GLY A 43 -1.78 9.07 -3.41
C GLY A 43 -3.10 8.39 -3.03
N ALA A 44 -3.66 7.57 -3.93
CA ALA A 44 -4.89 6.82 -3.67
C ALA A 44 -4.71 5.78 -2.56
N TRP A 45 -3.61 5.04 -2.58
CA TRP A 45 -3.28 4.01 -1.58
C TRP A 45 -2.97 4.61 -0.20
N ARG A 46 -2.23 5.73 -0.13
CA ARG A 46 -2.06 6.47 1.14
C ARG A 46 -3.40 6.89 1.74
N LYS A 47 -4.31 7.41 0.92
CA LYS A 47 -5.65 7.81 1.38
C LYS A 47 -6.45 6.62 1.93
N LYS A 48 -6.37 5.46 1.25
CA LYS A 48 -6.98 4.21 1.74
C LYS A 48 -6.37 3.79 3.07
N LEU A 49 -5.04 3.78 3.21
CA LEU A 49 -4.35 3.43 4.45
C LEU A 49 -4.85 4.29 5.62
N THR A 50 -4.92 5.61 5.47
CA THR A 50 -5.44 6.49 6.53
C THR A 50 -6.91 6.19 6.86
N ASN A 51 -7.78 5.99 5.86
CA ASN A 51 -9.20 5.66 6.08
C ASN A 51 -9.41 4.24 6.65
N THR A 52 -8.42 3.36 6.51
CA THR A 52 -8.43 2.05 7.14
C THR A 52 -7.99 2.18 8.60
N LEU A 53 -7.06 3.08 8.93
CA LEU A 53 -6.52 3.23 10.29
C LEU A 53 -7.37 4.11 11.22
N PHE A 54 -8.25 4.94 10.66
CA PHE A 54 -9.17 5.84 11.37
C PHE A 54 -10.62 5.50 11.04
#